data_AF-A0A956X001-F1
#
_entry.id   AF-A0A956X001-F1
#
_cell.length_a   1.000
_cell.length_b   1.000
_cell.length_c   1.000
_cell.angle_alpha   90.00
_cell.angle_beta   90.00
_cell.angle_gamma   90.00
#
_symmetry.space_group_name_H-M   'P 1'
#
loop_
_entity.id
_entity.type
_entity.pdbx_description
1 polymer ?
#
loop_
_entity_poly.entity_id
_entity_poly.type
_entity_poly.pdbx_seq_one_letter_code
_entity_poly.pdbx_strand_id
1 'polypeptide(L)'
;MSQPPSSKNHSVLWLVSALMVVAGLAILFLGTTNSPAASPFALPEAAPLPAENDQLALPLLEPTAALSGDDNAAPLDPTTMPAPDGSATAIPASDSDTDGLTIALPEPMPPELLDGVLRWATQHPGTRIVTGTQDADVWISTEAGGALLAERIYVPVSRYGDREDDVSAADLLGDWMASPESGKLAMVADTNAAAGMTLLWGAPQQLEVLPDGHVMAATLENSRGRHGVLPFDQLVPATKALSIGGLDPTDNQFDATDYPLALRLYIDSTPEAAPQMASLLGFIDQEGLATNRDPSKLTVLMMTGVTAMARMTALRMEQKGYDYPAAE
;
A
#
# COMPACT_ATOMS: atom_id res chain seq x y z
N MET A 1 -73.36 -14.75 -16.72
CA MET A 1 -73.16 -14.26 -15.33
C MET A 1 -71.72 -13.82 -15.23
N SER A 2 -71.47 -12.51 -15.25
CA SER A 2 -70.13 -11.92 -15.17
C SER A 2 -70.13 -10.99 -13.95
N GLN A 3 -69.33 -11.31 -12.94
CA GLN A 3 -69.11 -10.45 -11.78
C GLN A 3 -68.12 -9.32 -12.13
N PRO A 4 -68.29 -8.10 -11.60
CA PRO A 4 -67.33 -7.01 -11.78
C PRO A 4 -66.18 -7.11 -10.75
N PRO A 5 -64.98 -6.59 -11.07
CA PRO A 5 -63.85 -6.60 -10.13
C PRO A 5 -63.97 -5.52 -9.04
N SER A 6 -63.47 -5.91 -7.86
CA SER A 6 -63.42 -5.18 -6.58
C SER A 6 -62.68 -3.83 -6.64
N SER A 7 -63.31 -2.76 -6.17
CA SER A 7 -62.78 -1.39 -6.09
C SER A 7 -61.94 -1.09 -4.83
N LYS A 8 -61.60 -2.08 -4.01
CA LYS A 8 -61.00 -1.84 -2.67
C LYS A 8 -59.51 -1.48 -2.68
N ASN A 9 -58.77 -1.70 -3.77
CA ASN A 9 -57.31 -1.54 -3.76
C ASN A 9 -56.83 -0.11 -4.06
N HIS A 10 -57.64 0.73 -4.70
CA HIS A 10 -57.24 2.11 -5.03
C HIS A 10 -57.33 3.07 -3.83
N SER A 11 -58.24 2.85 -2.88
CA SER A 11 -58.36 3.70 -1.68
C SER A 11 -57.21 3.50 -0.69
N VAL A 12 -56.66 2.28 -0.60
CA VAL A 12 -55.54 1.97 0.31
C VAL A 12 -54.24 2.59 -0.21
N LEU A 13 -54.01 2.55 -1.53
CA LEU A 13 -52.81 3.15 -2.13
C LEU A 13 -52.78 4.69 -2.00
N TRP A 14 -53.96 5.33 -2.06
CA TRP A 14 -54.08 6.79 -1.92
C TRP A 14 -53.83 7.25 -0.47
N LEU A 15 -54.31 6.47 0.50
CA LEU A 15 -54.10 6.73 1.94
C LEU A 15 -52.62 6.61 2.34
N VAL A 16 -51.90 5.63 1.79
CA VAL A 16 -50.46 5.45 2.06
C VAL A 16 -49.63 6.58 1.43
N SER A 17 -49.97 7.02 0.22
CA SER A 17 -49.28 8.16 -0.42
C SER A 17 -49.50 9.48 0.33
N ALA A 18 -50.73 9.73 0.80
CA ALA A 18 -51.03 10.93 1.60
C ALA A 18 -50.27 10.93 2.94
N LEU A 19 -50.11 9.77 3.58
CA LEU A 19 -49.37 9.63 4.83
C LEU A 19 -47.86 9.93 4.64
N MET A 20 -47.26 9.46 3.54
CA MET A 20 -45.83 9.73 3.27
C MET A 20 -45.55 11.21 2.97
N VAL A 21 -46.47 11.92 2.31
CA VAL A 21 -46.30 13.36 2.04
C VAL A 21 -46.37 14.18 3.33
N VAL A 22 -47.27 13.82 4.25
CA VAL A 22 -47.39 14.49 5.57
C VAL A 22 -46.17 14.19 6.44
N ALA A 23 -45.65 12.96 6.41
CA ALA A 23 -44.42 12.60 7.13
C ALA A 23 -43.19 13.34 6.60
N GLY A 24 -43.07 13.52 5.28
CA GLY A 24 -41.97 14.29 4.66
C GLY A 24 -42.01 15.78 5.02
N LEU A 25 -43.19 16.38 5.10
CA LEU A 25 -43.35 17.79 5.48
C LEU A 25 -43.07 18.05 6.97
N ALA A 26 -43.35 17.08 7.85
CA ALA A 26 -43.02 17.19 9.28
C ALA A 26 -41.51 17.14 9.56
N ILE A 27 -40.75 16.36 8.78
CA ILE A 27 -39.28 16.26 8.91
C ILE A 27 -38.60 17.55 8.43
N LEU A 28 -39.16 18.21 7.41
CA LEU A 28 -38.62 19.50 6.94
C LEU A 28 -38.87 20.66 7.93
N PHE A 29 -39.93 20.59 8.75
CA PHE A 29 -40.28 21.63 9.71
C PHE A 29 -39.57 21.48 11.07
N LEU A 30 -39.15 20.27 11.45
CA LEU A 30 -38.36 20.05 12.68
C LEU A 30 -36.85 20.26 12.50
N GLY A 31 -36.34 20.27 11.26
CA GLY A 31 -34.91 20.42 10.97
C GLY A 31 -34.36 21.86 11.01
N THR A 32 -35.19 22.89 11.16
CA THR A 32 -34.77 24.29 10.97
C THR A 32 -34.71 25.13 12.25
N THR A 33 -34.93 24.57 13.43
CA THR A 33 -35.06 25.36 14.67
C THR A 33 -33.96 25.19 15.72
N ASN A 34 -32.91 24.41 15.47
CA ASN A 34 -31.76 24.31 16.39
C ASN A 34 -30.43 24.42 15.65
N SER A 35 -29.94 25.64 15.47
CA SER A 35 -28.52 25.92 15.23
C SER A 35 -28.03 26.83 16.36
N PRO A 36 -27.13 26.37 17.25
CA PRO A 36 -26.51 27.25 18.23
C PRO A 36 -25.56 28.22 17.51
N ALA A 37 -25.66 29.51 17.86
CA ALA A 37 -24.81 30.57 17.32
C ALA A 37 -23.32 30.29 17.58
N ALA A 38 -22.52 30.35 16.52
CA ALA A 38 -21.07 30.22 16.59
C ALA A 38 -20.47 31.41 17.35
N SER A 39 -19.64 31.12 18.36
CA SER A 39 -18.81 32.13 19.03
C SER A 39 -17.59 32.47 18.16
N PRO A 40 -17.12 33.74 18.14
CA PRO A 40 -15.99 34.13 17.30
C PRO A 40 -14.67 33.54 17.84
N PHE A 41 -13.97 32.83 16.96
CA PHE A 41 -12.67 32.20 17.21
C PHE A 41 -11.57 33.28 17.27
N ALA A 42 -10.77 33.30 18.33
CA ALA A 42 -9.58 34.15 18.43
C ALA A 42 -8.38 33.44 17.78
N LEU A 43 -7.66 34.14 16.89
CA LEU A 43 -6.49 33.61 16.19
C LEU A 43 -5.25 33.64 17.10
N PRO A 44 -4.44 32.56 17.18
CA PRO A 44 -3.14 32.60 17.83
C PRO A 44 -2.07 33.24 16.91
N GLU A 45 -1.15 33.95 17.53
CA GLU A 45 -0.05 34.69 16.90
C GLU A 45 1.02 33.76 16.31
N ALA A 46 1.53 34.08 15.11
CA ALA A 46 2.45 33.24 14.34
C ALA A 46 3.90 33.30 14.88
N ALA A 47 4.53 32.14 15.05
CA ALA A 47 5.95 32.02 15.39
C ALA A 47 6.85 32.10 14.14
N PRO A 48 8.08 32.65 14.24
CA PRO A 48 8.99 32.79 13.09
C PRO A 48 9.78 31.51 12.78
N LEU A 49 10.10 31.30 11.49
CA LEU A 49 10.85 30.14 10.96
C LEU A 49 12.38 30.31 11.09
N PRO A 50 13.16 29.23 11.33
CA PRO A 50 14.63 29.27 11.32
C PRO A 50 15.24 29.12 9.91
N ALA A 51 16.46 29.66 9.76
CA ALA A 51 17.19 29.86 8.50
C ALA A 51 17.86 28.60 7.91
N GLU A 52 18.05 28.62 6.58
CA GLU A 52 18.72 27.63 5.72
C GLU A 52 20.18 27.35 6.15
N ASN A 53 20.59 26.08 6.12
CA ASN A 53 21.98 25.67 6.32
C ASN A 53 22.47 24.86 5.12
N ASP A 54 23.35 25.50 4.34
CA ASP A 54 24.12 24.96 3.22
C ASP A 54 25.24 24.05 3.77
N GLN A 55 25.15 22.73 3.62
CA GLN A 55 26.30 21.80 3.65
C GLN A 55 25.90 20.34 3.33
N LEU A 56 26.03 19.96 2.05
CA LEU A 56 26.17 18.56 1.64
C LEU A 56 27.29 18.48 0.59
N ALA A 57 28.48 18.05 1.02
CA ALA A 57 29.58 17.67 0.12
C ALA A 57 30.02 16.25 0.50
N LEU A 58 29.86 15.31 -0.43
CA LEU A 58 30.30 13.91 -0.31
C LEU A 58 31.67 13.73 -0.97
N PRO A 59 32.62 12.98 -0.38
CA PRO A 59 33.90 12.68 -1.01
C PRO A 59 33.82 11.47 -1.95
N LEU A 60 34.46 11.57 -3.12
CA LEU A 60 34.73 10.48 -4.06
C LEU A 60 35.83 9.54 -3.51
N LEU A 61 35.64 8.22 -3.64
CA LEU A 61 36.69 7.21 -3.43
C LEU A 61 37.03 6.54 -4.78
N GLU A 62 38.32 6.51 -5.11
CA GLU A 62 38.89 5.85 -6.30
C GLU A 62 39.13 4.34 -6.05
N PRO A 63 39.11 3.46 -7.08
CA PRO A 63 39.42 2.05 -6.92
C PRO A 63 40.90 1.70 -7.20
N THR A 64 41.38 0.79 -6.34
CA THR A 64 42.69 0.16 -6.17
C THR A 64 43.24 -0.60 -7.38
N ALA A 65 44.58 -0.55 -7.55
CA ALA A 65 45.37 -1.39 -8.45
C ALA A 65 46.04 -2.58 -7.74
N ALA A 66 45.95 -3.74 -8.40
CA ALA A 66 46.89 -4.87 -8.59
C ALA A 66 47.76 -5.42 -7.44
N LEU A 67 47.73 -6.75 -7.28
CA LEU A 67 48.92 -7.59 -7.03
C LEU A 67 48.77 -8.97 -7.72
N SER A 68 49.86 -9.37 -8.38
CA SER A 68 50.07 -10.60 -9.16
C SER A 68 50.73 -11.72 -8.33
N GLY A 69 50.67 -12.96 -8.85
CA GLY A 69 51.58 -14.08 -8.55
C GLY A 69 50.84 -15.39 -8.28
N ASP A 70 51.24 -16.57 -8.75
CA ASP A 70 52.25 -17.00 -9.72
C ASP A 70 51.94 -18.47 -10.07
N ASP A 71 52.56 -18.98 -11.14
CA ASP A 71 52.34 -20.26 -11.82
C ASP A 71 52.46 -21.55 -10.98
N ASN A 72 51.75 -22.62 -11.41
CA ASN A 72 52.34 -23.87 -11.96
C ASN A 72 51.38 -25.08 -11.85
N ALA A 73 51.04 -25.73 -12.98
CA ALA A 73 51.03 -27.20 -13.12
C ALA A 73 50.67 -27.68 -14.55
N ALA A 74 51.41 -28.71 -14.97
CA ALA A 74 51.53 -29.40 -16.26
C ALA A 74 50.26 -30.14 -16.82
N PRO A 75 50.30 -30.68 -18.06
CA PRO A 75 49.12 -30.94 -18.90
C PRO A 75 48.48 -32.33 -18.68
N LEU A 76 47.17 -32.42 -18.95
CA LEU A 76 46.39 -33.67 -18.88
C LEU A 76 46.14 -34.24 -20.29
N ASP A 77 46.60 -35.46 -20.52
CA ASP A 77 46.16 -36.33 -21.63
C ASP A 77 44.79 -36.98 -21.31
N PRO A 78 43.94 -37.23 -22.33
CA PRO A 78 42.59 -37.73 -22.13
C PRO A 78 42.57 -39.25 -21.90
N THR A 79 42.20 -39.67 -20.68
CA THR A 79 41.93 -41.09 -20.36
C THR A 79 40.43 -41.38 -20.39
N THR A 80 40.12 -42.43 -21.11
CA THR A 80 38.87 -43.14 -21.40
C THR A 80 37.93 -43.32 -20.20
N MET A 81 36.65 -43.04 -20.43
CA MET A 81 35.51 -43.25 -19.53
C MET A 81 35.07 -44.74 -19.54
N PRO A 82 34.96 -45.42 -18.38
CA PRO A 82 34.09 -46.57 -18.21
C PRO A 82 32.73 -46.14 -17.63
N ALA A 83 31.65 -46.65 -18.21
CA ALA A 83 30.28 -46.47 -17.74
C ALA A 83 30.08 -47.11 -16.34
N PRO A 84 29.33 -46.49 -15.43
CA PRO A 84 28.88 -47.17 -14.22
C PRO A 84 27.59 -47.95 -14.49
N ASP A 85 27.70 -49.25 -14.24
CA ASP A 85 26.62 -50.23 -14.15
C ASP A 85 25.76 -49.97 -12.90
N GLY A 86 24.48 -50.35 -12.97
CA GLY A 86 23.46 -50.02 -11.99
C GLY A 86 23.71 -50.60 -10.59
N SER A 87 23.69 -49.73 -9.58
CA SER A 87 23.43 -50.14 -8.20
C SER A 87 22.60 -49.07 -7.51
N ALA A 88 21.32 -49.38 -7.29
CA ALA A 88 20.42 -48.56 -6.49
C ALA A 88 20.91 -48.59 -5.04
N THR A 89 21.72 -47.60 -4.68
CA THR A 89 21.98 -47.29 -3.28
C THR A 89 20.73 -46.59 -2.76
N ALA A 90 19.93 -47.29 -1.96
CA ALA A 90 18.90 -46.66 -1.17
C ALA A 90 19.59 -45.61 -0.28
N ILE A 91 19.36 -44.34 -0.60
CA ILE A 91 19.74 -43.22 0.26
C ILE A 91 19.00 -43.47 1.58
N PRO A 92 19.67 -43.49 2.75
CA PRO A 92 18.95 -43.49 4.00
C PRO A 92 18.07 -42.25 4.00
N ALA A 93 16.76 -42.46 4.10
CA ALA A 93 15.83 -41.38 4.39
C ALA A 93 16.41 -40.67 5.62
N SER A 94 16.74 -39.38 5.45
CA SER A 94 17.07 -38.55 6.60
C SER A 94 15.78 -38.43 7.38
N ASP A 95 15.68 -39.19 8.48
CA ASP A 95 14.65 -38.98 9.49
C ASP A 95 14.81 -37.54 9.99
N SER A 96 13.91 -36.67 9.53
CA SER A 96 13.78 -35.29 9.97
C SER A 96 13.11 -35.25 11.35
N ASP A 97 13.66 -35.95 12.34
CA ASP A 97 13.26 -35.75 13.74
C ASP A 97 14.11 -34.59 14.30
N THR A 98 13.72 -33.37 13.91
CA THR A 98 14.17 -32.16 14.60
C THR A 98 12.94 -31.51 15.23
N ASP A 99 12.88 -31.63 16.56
CA ASP A 99 11.85 -31.12 17.47
C ASP A 99 11.84 -29.57 17.50
N GLY A 100 11.54 -28.94 16.37
CA GLY A 100 11.62 -27.50 16.17
C GLY A 100 10.53 -26.97 15.25
N LEU A 101 9.88 -25.88 15.69
CA LEU A 101 8.77 -25.24 14.97
C LEU A 101 9.19 -24.80 13.56
N THR A 102 8.46 -25.21 12.54
CA THR A 102 8.71 -24.82 11.15
C THR A 102 7.68 -23.81 10.65
N ILE A 103 8.14 -22.65 10.14
CA ILE A 103 7.29 -21.58 9.61
C ILE A 103 7.50 -21.46 8.10
N ALA A 104 6.44 -21.64 7.32
CA ALA A 104 6.44 -21.37 5.89
C ALA A 104 6.02 -19.93 5.58
N LEU A 105 6.84 -19.25 4.77
CA LEU A 105 6.58 -17.88 4.32
C LEU A 105 6.37 -17.82 2.80
N PRO A 106 5.51 -16.92 2.30
CA PRO A 106 5.39 -16.70 0.87
C PRO A 106 6.63 -15.97 0.34
N GLU A 107 7.03 -16.26 -0.89
CA GLU A 107 8.18 -15.62 -1.54
C GLU A 107 7.73 -14.81 -2.77
N PRO A 108 7.98 -13.49 -2.82
CA PRO A 108 8.62 -12.64 -1.81
C PRO A 108 7.66 -12.20 -0.69
N MET A 109 8.16 -12.03 0.53
CA MET A 109 7.43 -11.41 1.64
C MET A 109 7.83 -9.93 1.77
N PRO A 110 6.91 -8.99 2.06
CA PRO A 110 7.28 -7.61 2.39
C PRO A 110 8.34 -7.58 3.51
N PRO A 111 9.49 -6.91 3.30
CA PRO A 111 10.61 -6.93 4.23
C PRO A 111 10.24 -6.55 5.67
N GLU A 112 9.37 -5.56 5.86
CA GLU A 112 8.92 -5.14 7.19
C GLU A 112 8.23 -6.28 7.98
N LEU A 113 7.48 -7.15 7.28
CA LEU A 113 6.79 -8.28 7.87
C LEU A 113 7.74 -9.45 8.06
N LEU A 114 8.64 -9.69 7.11
CA LEU A 114 9.69 -10.69 7.23
C LEU A 114 10.57 -10.40 8.46
N ASP A 115 11.00 -9.15 8.63
CA ASP A 115 11.78 -8.71 9.79
C ASP A 115 10.98 -8.87 11.09
N GLY A 116 9.66 -8.61 11.07
CA GLY A 116 8.76 -8.90 12.19
C GLY A 116 8.77 -10.38 12.58
N VAL A 117 8.57 -11.28 11.60
CA VAL A 117 8.58 -12.73 11.83
C VAL A 117 9.95 -13.22 12.30
N LEU A 118 11.04 -12.70 11.72
CA LEU A 118 12.40 -13.04 12.13
C LEU A 118 12.67 -12.61 13.58
N ARG A 119 12.25 -11.40 13.98
CA ARG A 119 12.38 -10.94 15.37
C ARG A 119 11.59 -11.81 16.34
N TRP A 120 10.37 -12.23 15.98
CA TRP A 120 9.62 -13.20 16.79
C TRP A 120 10.35 -14.54 16.88
N ALA A 121 10.89 -15.06 15.78
CA ALA A 121 11.62 -16.32 15.72
C ALA A 121 12.88 -16.30 16.59
N THR A 122 13.58 -15.17 16.71
CA THR A 122 14.73 -15.04 17.64
C THR A 122 14.35 -15.22 19.11
N GLN A 123 13.09 -15.02 19.47
CA GLN A 123 12.56 -15.23 20.83
C GLN A 123 12.10 -16.67 21.07
N HIS A 124 12.06 -17.50 20.02
CA HIS A 124 11.59 -18.88 20.04
C HIS A 124 12.69 -19.82 19.51
N PRO A 125 13.60 -20.27 20.38
CA PRO A 125 14.71 -21.13 19.97
C PRO A 125 14.20 -22.42 19.31
N GLY A 126 14.85 -22.80 18.20
CA GLY A 126 14.46 -23.99 17.42
C GLY A 126 13.49 -23.70 16.27
N THR A 127 13.00 -22.46 16.13
CA THR A 127 12.21 -22.07 14.96
C THR A 127 13.05 -22.08 13.68
N ARG A 128 12.50 -22.67 12.62
CA ARG A 128 13.09 -22.73 11.28
C ARG A 128 12.15 -22.11 10.28
N ILE A 129 12.69 -21.32 9.35
CA ILE A 129 11.91 -20.73 8.25
C ILE A 129 12.13 -21.55 6.99
N VAL A 130 11.04 -21.88 6.31
CA VAL A 130 11.02 -22.64 5.06
C VAL A 130 10.13 -21.94 4.02
N THR A 131 10.23 -22.35 2.77
CA THR A 131 9.47 -21.78 1.64
C THR A 131 8.27 -22.63 1.21
N GLY A 132 8.16 -23.88 1.68
CA GLY A 132 7.09 -24.80 1.34
C GLY A 132 6.14 -25.08 2.49
N THR A 133 4.84 -25.11 2.23
CA THR A 133 3.78 -25.32 3.24
C THR A 133 3.60 -26.79 3.66
N GLN A 134 4.07 -27.75 2.86
CA GLN A 134 3.76 -29.18 3.06
C GLN A 134 4.32 -29.79 4.35
N ASP A 135 5.38 -29.20 4.91
CA ASP A 135 6.06 -29.67 6.13
C ASP A 135 6.10 -28.60 7.23
N ALA A 136 5.24 -27.58 7.13
CA ALA A 136 5.26 -26.45 8.05
C ALA A 136 4.22 -26.60 9.17
N ASP A 137 4.65 -26.31 10.39
CA ASP A 137 3.76 -26.24 11.55
C ASP A 137 2.89 -24.99 11.51
N VAL A 138 3.42 -23.89 10.97
CA VAL A 138 2.74 -22.62 10.78
C VAL A 138 3.03 -22.14 9.37
N TRP A 139 2.04 -21.64 8.65
CA TRP A 139 2.25 -21.08 7.32
C TRP A 139 1.51 -19.77 7.13
N ILE A 140 2.14 -18.87 6.38
CA ILE A 140 1.57 -17.59 5.97
C ILE A 140 1.29 -17.63 4.47
N SER A 141 0.10 -17.18 4.06
CA SER A 141 -0.29 -17.14 2.65
C SER A 141 -1.20 -15.95 2.35
N THR A 142 -1.45 -15.70 1.06
CA THR A 142 -2.47 -14.73 0.60
C THR A 142 -3.86 -15.34 0.48
N GLU A 143 -3.98 -16.66 0.63
CA GLU A 143 -5.25 -17.37 0.52
C GLU A 143 -6.07 -17.20 1.80
N ALA A 144 -7.32 -16.78 1.64
CA ALA A 144 -8.23 -16.66 2.77
C ALA A 144 -8.57 -18.06 3.31
N GLY A 145 -8.11 -18.36 4.53
CA GLY A 145 -8.35 -19.64 5.19
C GLY A 145 -8.05 -19.63 6.68
N GLY A 146 -6.95 -18.96 7.07
CA GLY A 146 -6.54 -18.80 8.46
C GLY A 146 -6.99 -17.49 9.10
N ALA A 147 -6.35 -17.13 10.22
CA ALA A 147 -6.52 -15.84 10.86
C ALA A 147 -5.84 -14.74 10.04
N LEU A 148 -6.39 -13.53 10.01
CA LEU A 148 -5.73 -12.39 9.37
C LEU A 148 -4.49 -12.00 10.17
N LEU A 149 -3.31 -12.15 9.56
CA LEU A 149 -2.03 -11.76 10.16
C LEU A 149 -1.77 -10.27 9.96
N ALA A 150 -1.94 -9.79 8.72
CA ALA A 150 -1.65 -8.42 8.36
C ALA A 150 -2.46 -7.98 7.13
N GLU A 151 -2.90 -6.72 7.13
CA GLU A 151 -3.38 -6.01 5.94
C GLU A 151 -2.36 -4.91 5.57
N ARG A 152 -2.04 -4.80 4.28
CA ARG A 152 -1.13 -3.79 3.74
C ARG A 152 -1.79 -3.06 2.60
N ILE A 153 -1.94 -1.75 2.78
CA ILE A 153 -2.49 -0.86 1.77
C ILE A 153 -1.33 -0.23 1.01
N TYR A 154 -1.26 -0.53 -0.28
CA TYR A 154 -0.34 0.12 -1.21
C TYR A 154 -1.09 1.17 -2.03
N VAL A 155 -0.44 2.30 -2.25
CA VAL A 155 -1.05 3.49 -2.85
C VAL A 155 -0.30 3.81 -4.14
N PRO A 156 -0.99 3.88 -5.28
CA PRO A 156 -0.38 4.35 -6.50
C PRO A 156 -0.12 5.84 -6.36
N VAL A 157 1.05 6.26 -6.81
CA VAL A 157 1.47 7.65 -6.75
C VAL A 157 1.94 8.11 -8.12
N SER A 158 1.78 9.41 -8.38
CA SER A 158 2.34 10.07 -9.52
C SER A 158 3.03 11.36 -9.11
N ARG A 159 3.53 12.07 -10.11
CA ARG A 159 4.06 13.41 -9.96
C ARG A 159 2.99 14.36 -9.42
N TYR A 160 3.37 15.24 -8.49
CA TYR A 160 2.43 16.16 -7.84
C TYR A 160 1.67 17.06 -8.83
N GLY A 161 2.37 17.52 -9.88
CA GLY A 161 1.80 18.38 -10.91
C GLY A 161 0.94 17.68 -11.98
N ASP A 162 0.73 16.37 -11.89
CA ASP A 162 -0.09 15.64 -12.86
C ASP A 162 -1.58 15.88 -12.60
N ARG A 163 -2.38 15.88 -13.67
CA ARG A 163 -3.81 16.24 -13.62
C ARG A 163 -4.71 15.08 -13.22
N GLU A 164 -4.26 13.85 -13.41
CA GLU A 164 -5.02 12.64 -13.11
C GLU A 164 -5.03 12.43 -11.60
N ASP A 165 -6.22 12.33 -11.00
CA ASP A 165 -6.42 12.03 -9.59
C ASP A 165 -6.75 10.54 -9.37
N ASP A 166 -7.10 9.82 -10.44
CA ASP A 166 -7.54 8.42 -10.41
C ASP A 166 -6.83 7.62 -11.51
N VAL A 167 -6.55 6.35 -11.23
CA VAL A 167 -5.97 5.39 -12.18
C VAL A 167 -6.71 4.06 -12.09
N SER A 168 -6.94 3.38 -13.21
CA SER A 168 -7.59 2.07 -13.16
C SER A 168 -6.61 0.97 -12.74
N ALA A 169 -7.11 -0.06 -12.05
CA ALA A 169 -6.29 -1.24 -11.72
C ALA A 169 -5.74 -1.95 -12.98
N ALA A 170 -6.47 -1.90 -14.09
CA ALA A 170 -6.05 -2.47 -15.35
C ALA A 170 -4.86 -1.69 -15.96
N ASP A 171 -4.85 -0.36 -15.84
CA ASP A 171 -3.73 0.46 -16.31
C ASP A 171 -2.49 0.24 -15.45
N LEU A 172 -2.64 0.19 -14.11
CA LEU A 172 -1.53 -0.14 -13.21
C LEU A 172 -0.96 -1.54 -13.48
N LEU A 173 -1.81 -2.54 -13.68
CA LEU A 173 -1.36 -3.88 -14.03
C LEU A 173 -0.69 -3.92 -15.42
N GLY A 174 -1.21 -3.13 -16.38
CA GLY A 174 -0.58 -2.94 -17.68
C GLY A 174 0.83 -2.37 -17.57
N ASP A 175 1.03 -1.42 -16.65
CA ASP A 175 2.32 -0.79 -16.37
C ASP A 175 3.29 -1.74 -15.66
N TRP A 176 2.77 -2.54 -14.73
CA TRP A 176 3.50 -3.58 -14.01
C TRP A 176 4.03 -4.68 -14.96
N MET A 177 3.23 -5.04 -15.97
CA MET A 177 3.57 -6.03 -16.98
C MET A 177 4.22 -5.44 -18.24
N ALA A 178 4.50 -4.14 -18.28
CA ALA A 178 5.07 -3.50 -19.46
C ALA A 178 6.52 -3.96 -19.68
N SER A 179 6.80 -4.47 -20.90
CA SER A 179 8.16 -4.83 -21.31
C SER A 179 9.04 -3.59 -21.49
N PRO A 180 10.37 -3.68 -21.22
CA PRO A 180 11.34 -2.65 -21.58
C PRO A 180 11.25 -2.19 -23.05
N GLU A 181 10.86 -3.08 -23.95
CA GLU A 181 10.75 -2.79 -25.40
C GLU A 181 9.56 -1.88 -25.76
N SER A 182 8.61 -1.70 -24.83
CA SER A 182 7.46 -0.81 -25.04
C SER A 182 7.84 0.67 -25.15
N GLY A 183 9.05 1.04 -24.74
CA GLY A 183 9.48 2.43 -24.63
C GLY A 183 8.82 3.19 -23.48
N LYS A 184 7.97 2.52 -22.68
CA LYS A 184 7.41 3.09 -21.45
C LYS A 184 8.43 3.01 -20.33
N LEU A 185 8.51 4.07 -19.53
CA LEU A 185 9.34 4.07 -18.31
C LEU A 185 8.82 3.00 -17.34
N ALA A 186 9.73 2.26 -16.71
CA ALA A 186 9.39 1.29 -15.68
C ALA A 186 8.54 1.93 -14.58
N MET A 187 7.61 1.20 -13.97
CA MET A 187 7.07 1.66 -12.70
C MET A 187 8.18 1.81 -11.65
N VAL A 188 7.96 2.67 -10.68
CA VAL A 188 8.79 2.75 -9.48
C VAL A 188 8.04 2.16 -8.29
N ALA A 189 8.73 1.51 -7.37
CA ALA A 189 8.11 1.05 -6.12
C ALA A 189 9.10 1.09 -4.96
N ASP A 190 8.58 1.29 -3.75
CA ASP A 190 9.33 0.94 -2.54
C ASP A 190 9.56 -0.58 -2.46
N THR A 191 10.53 -1.02 -1.68
CA THR A 191 10.87 -2.44 -1.49
C THR A 191 9.69 -3.25 -0.93
N ASN A 192 8.90 -2.71 0.01
CA ASN A 192 7.71 -3.40 0.53
C ASN A 192 6.59 -3.43 -0.51
N ALA A 193 6.40 -2.34 -1.25
CA ALA A 193 5.44 -2.30 -2.35
C ALA A 193 5.81 -3.30 -3.46
N ALA A 194 7.09 -3.40 -3.82
CA ALA A 194 7.56 -4.36 -4.83
C ALA A 194 7.24 -5.81 -4.43
N ALA A 195 7.56 -6.21 -3.19
CA ALA A 195 7.27 -7.54 -2.69
C ALA A 195 5.75 -7.79 -2.58
N GLY A 196 5.00 -6.83 -2.03
CA GLY A 196 3.56 -6.97 -1.85
C GLY A 196 2.78 -7.01 -3.17
N MET A 197 3.15 -6.17 -4.14
CA MET A 197 2.58 -6.22 -5.49
C MET A 197 2.95 -7.51 -6.21
N THR A 198 4.14 -8.06 -5.97
CA THR A 198 4.52 -9.38 -6.51
C THR A 198 3.63 -10.49 -5.96
N LEU A 199 3.22 -10.43 -4.69
CA LEU A 199 2.25 -11.37 -4.11
C LEU A 199 0.84 -11.19 -4.69
N LEU A 200 0.46 -9.97 -5.05
CA LEU A 200 -0.86 -9.68 -5.63
C LEU A 200 -0.95 -10.06 -7.12
N TRP A 201 0.06 -9.71 -7.91
CA TRP A 201 0.02 -9.73 -9.38
C TRP A 201 1.10 -10.60 -10.03
N GLY A 202 2.00 -11.19 -9.25
CA GLY A 202 3.17 -11.89 -9.75
C GLY A 202 4.32 -10.94 -10.11
N ALA A 203 5.43 -11.51 -10.58
CA ALA A 203 6.64 -10.75 -10.86
C ALA A 203 6.44 -9.71 -11.98
N PRO A 204 6.97 -8.48 -11.82
CA PRO A 204 6.90 -7.45 -12.85
C PRO A 204 7.82 -7.80 -14.04
N GLN A 205 7.54 -7.24 -15.21
CA GLN A 205 8.47 -7.31 -16.35
C GLN A 205 9.62 -6.30 -16.21
N GLN A 206 9.32 -5.12 -15.67
CA GLN A 206 10.31 -4.08 -15.41
C GLN A 206 9.86 -3.22 -14.22
N LEU A 207 10.73 -3.10 -13.21
CA LEU A 207 10.47 -2.30 -12.02
C LEU A 207 11.76 -1.64 -11.53
N GLU A 208 11.70 -0.35 -11.21
CA GLU A 208 12.77 0.36 -10.51
C GLU A 208 12.42 0.44 -9.02
N VAL A 209 13.15 -0.29 -8.19
CA VAL A 209 12.95 -0.25 -6.72
C VAL A 209 13.70 0.93 -6.14
N LEU A 210 13.00 1.77 -5.39
CA LEU A 210 13.52 2.98 -4.74
C LEU A 210 13.49 2.82 -3.22
N PRO A 211 14.42 3.46 -2.50
CA PRO A 211 14.59 3.23 -1.06
C PRO A 211 13.51 3.87 -0.18
N ASP A 212 12.89 4.97 -0.63
CA ASP A 212 11.86 5.69 0.13
C ASP A 212 11.01 6.62 -0.75
N GLY A 213 9.94 7.16 -0.16
CA GLY A 213 9.00 8.07 -0.81
C GLY A 213 9.59 9.42 -1.26
N HIS A 214 10.65 9.93 -0.63
CA HIS A 214 11.28 11.20 -1.05
C HIS A 214 12.11 11.01 -2.31
N VAL A 215 12.90 9.93 -2.38
CA VAL A 215 13.61 9.56 -3.60
C VAL A 215 12.61 9.29 -4.73
N MET A 216 11.50 8.61 -4.42
CA MET A 216 10.42 8.40 -5.38
C MET A 216 9.81 9.70 -5.90
N ALA A 217 9.52 10.66 -5.01
CA ALA A 217 9.01 11.97 -5.41
C ALA A 217 9.95 12.68 -6.40
N ALA A 218 11.26 12.68 -6.11
CA ALA A 218 12.26 13.30 -6.98
C ALA A 218 12.36 12.60 -8.35
N THR A 219 12.25 11.26 -8.39
CA THR A 219 12.24 10.49 -9.63
C THR A 219 10.98 10.75 -10.47
N LEU A 220 9.82 10.83 -9.83
CA LEU A 220 8.54 11.07 -10.49
C LEU A 220 8.39 12.50 -11.00
N GLU A 221 8.94 13.50 -10.30
CA GLU A 221 8.86 14.91 -10.73
C GLU A 221 9.45 15.15 -12.13
N ASN A 222 10.43 14.33 -12.53
CA ASN A 222 11.08 14.40 -13.83
C ASN A 222 10.44 13.47 -14.90
N SER A 223 9.40 12.70 -14.55
CA SER A 223 8.86 11.61 -15.37
C SER A 223 7.34 11.73 -15.50
N ARG A 224 6.85 12.45 -16.52
CA ARG A 224 5.39 12.60 -16.75
C ARG A 224 4.72 11.28 -17.10
N GLY A 225 3.56 11.01 -16.50
CA GLY A 225 2.77 9.79 -16.78
C GLY A 225 3.45 8.50 -16.32
N ARG A 226 4.46 8.60 -15.45
CA ARG A 226 5.10 7.46 -14.79
C ARG A 226 4.40 7.23 -13.45
N HIS A 227 4.00 5.99 -13.20
CA HIS A 227 3.39 5.60 -11.93
C HIS A 227 4.44 5.03 -10.97
N GLY A 228 4.28 5.38 -9.70
CA GLY A 228 4.94 4.77 -8.57
C GLY A 228 3.95 4.04 -7.66
N VAL A 229 4.45 3.22 -6.75
CA VAL A 229 3.64 2.63 -5.67
C VAL A 229 4.40 2.68 -4.34
N LEU A 230 3.73 3.18 -3.31
CA LEU A 230 4.25 3.27 -1.95
C LEU A 230 3.34 2.52 -0.96
N PRO A 231 3.89 1.96 0.12
CA PRO A 231 3.11 1.67 1.32
C PRO A 231 2.42 2.95 1.83
N PHE A 232 1.19 2.84 2.32
CA PHE A 232 0.40 3.96 2.81
C PHE A 232 1.14 4.84 3.84
N ASP A 233 1.84 4.21 4.78
CA ASP A 233 2.62 4.83 5.84
C ASP A 233 3.92 5.52 5.36
N GLN A 234 4.33 5.26 4.12
CA GLN A 234 5.47 5.91 3.48
C GLN A 234 5.09 7.02 2.49
N LEU A 235 3.81 7.36 2.40
CA LEU A 235 3.36 8.49 1.58
C LEU A 235 4.03 9.80 2.03
N VAL A 236 4.49 10.58 1.05
CA VAL A 236 5.08 11.91 1.29
C VAL A 236 4.27 13.00 0.57
N PRO A 237 4.18 14.23 1.13
CA PRO A 237 3.42 15.32 0.50
C PRO A 237 3.91 15.73 -0.89
N ALA A 238 5.17 15.40 -1.23
CA ALA A 238 5.78 15.71 -2.52
C ALA A 238 5.32 14.78 -3.66
N THR A 239 4.62 13.69 -3.34
CA THR A 239 3.96 12.81 -4.31
C THR A 239 2.46 13.05 -4.32
N LYS A 240 1.81 12.82 -5.47
CA LYS A 240 0.36 12.77 -5.54
C LYS A 240 -0.10 11.33 -5.36
N ALA A 241 -0.86 11.07 -4.30
CA ALA A 241 -1.59 9.81 -4.15
C ALA A 241 -2.76 9.79 -5.16
N LEU A 242 -2.93 8.66 -5.84
CA LEU A 242 -4.01 8.43 -6.80
C LEU A 242 -5.04 7.48 -6.20
N SER A 243 -6.32 7.73 -6.49
CA SER A 243 -7.37 6.75 -6.23
C SER A 243 -7.36 5.64 -7.28
N ILE A 244 -7.95 4.49 -6.94
CA ILE A 244 -8.18 3.39 -7.88
C ILE A 244 -9.67 3.19 -8.09
N GLY A 245 -10.18 3.60 -9.25
CA GLY A 245 -11.62 3.49 -9.54
C GLY A 245 -12.49 4.25 -8.53
N GLY A 246 -12.00 5.39 -8.04
CA GLY A 246 -12.65 6.22 -7.03
C GLY A 246 -12.42 5.79 -5.58
N LEU A 247 -11.68 4.71 -5.33
CA LEU A 247 -11.28 4.30 -3.98
C LEU A 247 -9.98 5.03 -3.60
N ASP A 248 -10.06 5.96 -2.64
CA ASP A 248 -8.94 6.78 -2.17
C ASP A 248 -8.48 6.33 -0.77
N PRO A 249 -7.29 5.70 -0.65
CA PRO A 249 -6.73 5.28 0.64
C PRO A 249 -6.51 6.43 1.63
N THR A 250 -6.37 7.67 1.16
CA THR A 250 -6.12 8.84 2.01
C THR A 250 -7.40 9.42 2.64
N ASP A 251 -8.58 9.01 2.16
CA ASP A 251 -9.86 9.36 2.78
C ASP A 251 -9.99 8.62 4.13
N ASN A 252 -10.42 9.32 5.17
CA ASN A 252 -10.73 8.71 6.47
C ASN A 252 -11.85 7.67 6.41
N GLN A 253 -12.78 7.76 5.46
CA GLN A 253 -13.89 6.84 5.29
C GLN A 253 -13.60 5.68 4.32
N PHE A 254 -12.35 5.55 3.87
CA PHE A 254 -11.94 4.48 2.96
C PHE A 254 -12.17 3.09 3.54
N ASP A 255 -12.80 2.25 2.72
CA ASP A 255 -13.00 0.82 2.94
C ASP A 255 -12.09 0.03 1.99
N ALA A 256 -11.20 -0.78 2.55
CA ALA A 256 -10.24 -1.58 1.81
C ALA A 256 -10.84 -2.86 1.20
N THR A 257 -12.10 -3.19 1.48
CA THR A 257 -12.72 -4.49 1.11
C THR A 257 -12.49 -4.83 -0.36
N ASP A 258 -12.80 -3.90 -1.27
CA ASP A 258 -12.70 -4.06 -2.72
C ASP A 258 -11.47 -3.34 -3.33
N TYR A 259 -10.56 -2.85 -2.49
CA TYR A 259 -9.41 -2.08 -2.97
C TYR A 259 -8.35 -2.99 -3.62
N PRO A 260 -8.00 -2.78 -4.91
CA PRO A 260 -7.16 -3.73 -5.66
C PRO A 260 -5.72 -3.87 -5.16
N LEU A 261 -5.22 -2.90 -4.40
CA LEU A 261 -3.87 -2.88 -3.84
C LEU A 261 -3.87 -3.11 -2.31
N ALA A 262 -4.92 -3.74 -1.77
CA ALA A 262 -4.94 -4.25 -0.40
C ALA A 262 -4.39 -5.68 -0.37
N LEU A 263 -3.16 -5.85 0.12
CA LEU A 263 -2.59 -7.17 0.38
C LEU A 263 -3.03 -7.66 1.76
N ARG A 264 -3.69 -8.81 1.79
CA ARG A 264 -4.06 -9.51 3.03
C ARG A 264 -3.23 -10.78 3.15
N LEU A 265 -2.56 -10.92 4.28
CA LEU A 265 -1.80 -12.11 4.63
C LEU A 265 -2.52 -12.83 5.76
N TYR A 266 -2.76 -14.12 5.56
CA TYR A 266 -3.39 -15.02 6.52
C TYR A 266 -2.35 -15.96 7.08
N ILE A 267 -2.54 -16.35 8.33
CA ILE A 267 -1.72 -17.32 9.04
C ILE A 267 -2.58 -18.48 9.52
N ASP A 268 -2.06 -19.68 9.35
CA ASP A 268 -2.69 -20.92 9.77
C ASP A 268 -1.62 -21.87 10.30
N SER A 269 -2.04 -22.94 10.98
CA SER A 269 -1.15 -23.84 11.69
C SER A 269 -1.70 -25.25 11.83
N THR A 270 -0.82 -26.20 12.11
CA THR A 270 -1.22 -27.50 12.67
C THR A 270 -1.88 -27.29 14.04
N PRO A 271 -2.76 -28.20 14.49
CA PRO A 271 -3.39 -28.11 15.81
C PRO A 271 -2.38 -27.99 16.96
N GLU A 272 -1.23 -28.65 16.83
CA GLU A 272 -0.15 -28.67 17.80
C GLU A 272 0.58 -27.32 17.90
N ALA A 273 0.65 -26.57 16.79
CA ALA A 273 1.33 -25.28 16.69
C ALA A 273 0.42 -24.06 16.89
N ALA A 274 -0.87 -24.28 17.20
CA ALA A 274 -1.83 -23.21 17.45
C ALA A 274 -1.40 -22.20 18.54
N PRO A 275 -0.73 -22.59 19.65
CA PRO A 275 -0.21 -21.63 20.63
C PRO A 275 0.87 -20.71 20.06
N GLN A 276 1.74 -21.24 19.19
CA GLN A 276 2.83 -20.51 18.55
C GLN A 276 2.29 -19.56 17.48
N MET A 277 1.29 -20.00 16.70
CA MET A 277 0.54 -19.13 15.80
C MET A 277 -0.10 -17.96 16.55
N ALA A 278 -0.79 -18.22 17.66
CA ALA A 278 -1.42 -17.18 18.47
C ALA A 278 -0.38 -16.21 19.07
N SER A 279 0.79 -16.71 19.46
CA SER A 279 1.92 -15.87 19.93
C SER A 279 2.46 -14.97 18.81
N LEU A 280 2.65 -15.50 17.60
CA LEU A 280 3.12 -14.73 16.45
C LEU A 280 2.10 -13.65 16.05
N LEU A 281 0.81 -14.00 15.99
CA LEU A 281 -0.29 -13.06 15.75
C LEU A 281 -0.25 -11.90 16.75
N GLY A 282 -0.18 -12.22 18.05
CA GLY A 282 -0.11 -11.20 19.10
C GLY A 282 1.15 -10.32 19.00
N PHE A 283 2.28 -10.90 18.61
CA PHE A 283 3.52 -10.15 18.43
C PHE A 283 3.43 -9.15 17.25
N ILE A 284 2.90 -9.58 16.11
CA ILE A 284 2.72 -8.70 14.93
C ILE A 284 1.78 -7.54 15.24
N ASP A 285 0.69 -7.78 15.97
CA ASP A 285 -0.22 -6.73 16.41
C ASP A 285 0.47 -5.73 17.37
N GLN A 286 1.19 -6.23 18.39
CA GLN A 286 1.90 -5.39 19.35
C GLN A 286 3.00 -4.52 18.72
N GLU A 287 3.65 -5.02 17.67
CA GLU A 287 4.66 -4.29 16.91
C GLU A 287 4.05 -3.24 15.96
N GLY A 288 2.72 -3.15 15.88
CA GLY A 288 2.04 -2.26 14.93
C GLY A 288 2.18 -2.72 13.48
N LEU A 289 2.51 -3.99 13.26
CA LEU A 289 2.67 -4.60 11.95
C LEU A 289 1.38 -5.28 11.48
N ALA A 290 0.25 -5.16 12.18
CA ALA A 290 -1.03 -5.68 11.71
C ALA A 290 -1.59 -4.87 10.51
N THR A 291 -1.43 -3.55 10.52
CA THR A 291 -1.82 -2.67 9.40
C THR A 291 -0.91 -1.47 9.27
N ASN A 292 -0.66 -1.03 8.05
CA ASN A 292 0.05 0.22 7.77
C ASN A 292 -0.90 1.42 7.60
N ARG A 293 -2.22 1.21 7.61
CA ARG A 293 -3.24 2.27 7.55
C ARG A 293 -4.16 2.19 8.76
N ASP A 294 -4.00 3.13 9.68
CA ASP A 294 -4.85 3.28 10.86
C ASP A 294 -5.68 4.57 10.77
N PRO A 295 -7.01 4.48 10.58
CA PRO A 295 -7.86 5.66 10.44
C PRO A 295 -7.86 6.56 11.70
N SER A 296 -7.54 6.01 12.88
CA SER A 296 -7.43 6.80 14.11
C SER A 296 -6.19 7.70 14.16
N LYS A 297 -5.20 7.44 13.28
CA LYS A 297 -3.97 8.23 13.13
C LYS A 297 -4.04 9.22 11.97
N LEU A 298 -5.17 9.32 11.26
CA LEU A 298 -5.34 10.24 10.14
C LEU A 298 -5.95 11.58 10.57
N THR A 299 -5.36 12.66 10.08
CA THR A 299 -5.82 14.03 10.33
C THR A 299 -6.34 14.64 9.04
N VAL A 300 -7.60 15.09 9.04
CA VAL A 300 -8.19 15.84 7.93
C VAL A 300 -7.94 17.33 8.13
N LEU A 301 -7.12 17.92 7.27
CA LEU A 301 -6.87 19.35 7.24
C LEU A 301 -7.74 20.02 6.16
N MET A 302 -8.76 20.75 6.57
CA MET A 302 -9.54 21.59 5.64
C MET A 302 -8.88 22.96 5.49
N MET A 303 -8.18 23.18 4.37
CA MET A 303 -7.57 24.48 4.05
C MET A 303 -8.49 25.32 3.16
N THR A 304 -8.78 26.55 3.57
CA THR A 304 -9.52 27.50 2.73
C THR A 304 -8.54 28.37 1.93
N GLY A 305 -8.59 28.29 0.60
CA GLY A 305 -7.72 29.06 -0.31
C GLY A 305 -8.02 30.57 -0.44
N VAL A 306 -8.82 31.14 0.46
CA VAL A 306 -9.30 32.54 0.36
C VAL A 306 -8.14 33.53 0.43
N THR A 307 -7.10 33.25 1.22
CA THR A 307 -5.96 34.16 1.39
C THR A 307 -5.16 34.34 0.10
N ALA A 308 -4.93 33.27 -0.66
CA ALA A 308 -4.21 33.34 -1.92
C ALA A 308 -5.00 34.16 -2.95
N MET A 309 -6.31 33.92 -3.07
CA MET A 309 -7.18 34.68 -3.95
C MET A 309 -7.28 36.16 -3.55
N ALA A 310 -7.49 36.45 -2.26
CA ALA A 310 -7.57 37.83 -1.77
C ALA A 310 -6.27 38.61 -2.00
N ARG A 311 -5.10 37.99 -1.75
CA ARG A 311 -3.79 38.61 -2.04
C ARG A 311 -3.60 38.87 -3.53
N MET A 312 -3.96 37.91 -4.38
CA MET A 312 -3.85 38.07 -5.83
C MET A 312 -4.79 39.16 -6.35
N THR A 313 -6.01 39.24 -5.83
CA THR A 313 -6.97 40.30 -6.18
C THR A 313 -6.48 41.67 -5.70
N ALA A 314 -6.00 41.78 -4.46
CA ALA A 314 -5.44 43.04 -3.94
C ALA A 314 -4.23 43.49 -4.77
N LEU A 315 -3.33 42.57 -5.14
CA LEU A 315 -2.21 42.87 -6.03
C LEU A 315 -2.68 43.38 -7.40
N ARG A 316 -3.75 42.79 -7.95
CA ARG A 316 -4.34 43.26 -9.22
C ARG A 316 -5.02 44.63 -9.09
N MET A 317 -5.65 44.93 -7.96
CA MET A 317 -6.21 46.25 -7.67
C MET A 317 -5.12 47.32 -7.58
N GLU A 318 -3.96 47.00 -6.98
CA GLU A 318 -2.83 47.93 -6.93
C GLU A 318 -2.26 48.22 -8.33
N GLN A 319 -2.24 47.20 -9.21
CA GLN A 319 -1.70 47.33 -10.57
C GLN A 319 -2.67 47.97 -11.57
N LYS A 320 -3.98 47.70 -11.44
CA LYS A 320 -5.02 48.10 -12.41
C LYS A 320 -5.94 49.21 -11.91
N GLY A 321 -5.80 49.62 -10.66
CA GLY A 321 -6.70 50.56 -9.97
C GLY A 321 -7.78 49.86 -9.15
N TYR A 322 -8.29 50.56 -8.14
CA TYR A 322 -9.23 50.01 -7.15
C TYR A 322 -10.62 49.67 -7.70
N ASP A 323 -10.94 50.11 -8.92
CA ASP A 323 -12.19 49.78 -9.61
C ASP A 323 -12.18 48.38 -10.27
N TYR A 324 -11.00 47.73 -10.34
CA TYR A 324 -10.87 46.34 -10.79
C TYR A 324 -11.24 45.35 -9.66
N PRO A 325 -11.92 44.21 -9.93
CA PRO A 325 -12.41 43.72 -11.24
C PRO A 325 -13.82 44.19 -11.60
N ALA A 326 -14.47 45.05 -10.80
CA ALA A 326 -15.87 45.45 -11.02
C ALA A 326 -16.12 46.24 -12.32
N ALA A 327 -15.06 46.80 -12.91
CA ALA A 327 -15.10 47.55 -14.16
C ALA A 327 -14.89 46.72 -15.45
N GLU A 328 -14.57 45.42 -15.37
CA GLU A 328 -14.53 44.46 -16.50
C GLU A 328 -15.83 43.64 -16.57
#